data_AF-A0A0M2HHB6-F1
#
_entry.id   AF-A0A0M2HHB6-F1
#
_cell.length_a   1.000
_cell.length_b   1.000
_cell.length_c   1.000
_cell.angle_alpha   90.00
_cell.angle_beta   90.00
_cell.angle_gamma   90.00
#
_symmetry.space_group_name_H-M   'P 1'
#
loop_
_entity.id
_entity.type
_entity.pdbx_description
1 polymer ?
#
loop_
_entity_poly.entity_id
_entity_poly.type
_entity_poly.pdbx_seq_one_letter_code
_entity_poly.pdbx_strand_id
1 'polypeptide(L)'
;MELELSKSRGEYVNPTHARVTVRDLGREWLTQREGVLKPSSVRPLHSAWKKHVEPQWGSRTLANNRHSEVQAWVSSIAGGSTTVRRAHGILAGILDAAVSDRRIGRNVARDVKLPSKSRAAARHYLTHQQVQLLADKARHPTPVLFLAYTGLR
;
A
#
# COMPACT_ATOMS: atom_id res chain seq x y z
N MET A 1 13.48 -40.81 17.41
CA MET A 1 12.12 -41.01 16.87
C MET A 1 11.25 -39.90 17.43
N GLU A 2 11.36 -38.69 16.88
CA GLU A 2 10.58 -37.52 17.30
C GLU A 2 10.61 -36.48 16.17
N LEU A 3 9.99 -36.82 15.03
CA LEU A 3 9.83 -35.91 13.90
C LEU A 3 8.46 -36.06 13.21
N GLU A 4 7.48 -36.63 13.92
CA GLU A 4 6.23 -37.16 13.36
C GLU A 4 4.97 -36.67 14.08
N LEU A 5 5.00 -35.56 14.84
CA LEU A 5 3.79 -35.07 15.54
C LEU A 5 3.42 -33.60 15.31
N SER A 6 3.96 -32.95 14.26
CA SER A 6 3.49 -31.63 13.82
C SER A 6 3.05 -31.61 12.34
N LYS A 7 2.60 -32.74 11.79
CA LYS A 7 1.98 -32.80 10.44
C LYS A 7 0.45 -32.78 10.44
N SER A 8 -0.18 -32.68 11.62
CA SER A 8 -1.64 -32.79 11.78
C SER A 8 -2.36 -31.44 11.94
N ARG A 9 -1.90 -30.40 11.23
CA ARG A 9 -2.64 -29.13 11.06
C ARG A 9 -2.39 -28.56 9.66
N GLY A 10 -2.96 -29.18 8.64
CA GLY A 10 -3.40 -28.53 7.40
C GLY A 10 -2.45 -27.68 6.55
N GLU A 11 -1.16 -27.56 6.86
CA GLU A 11 -0.22 -26.69 6.15
C GLU A 11 1.03 -27.46 5.72
N TYR A 12 0.86 -28.36 4.75
CA TYR A 12 2.00 -28.78 3.95
C TYR A 12 2.31 -27.67 2.94
N VAL A 13 3.07 -26.67 3.37
CA VAL A 13 3.64 -25.64 2.50
C VAL A 13 4.85 -26.25 1.81
N ASN A 14 4.81 -26.35 0.47
CA ASN A 14 5.93 -26.87 -0.30
C ASN A 14 7.17 -25.97 -0.10
N PRO A 15 8.28 -26.48 0.48
CA PRO A 15 9.44 -25.66 0.84
C PRO A 15 10.12 -24.99 -0.37
N THR A 16 9.91 -25.50 -1.58
CA THR A 16 10.40 -24.88 -2.81
C THR A 16 9.64 -23.58 -3.14
N HIS A 17 8.34 -23.52 -2.82
CA HIS A 17 7.51 -22.32 -3.03
C HIS A 17 7.80 -21.21 -2.00
N ALA A 18 8.34 -21.56 -0.84
CA ALA A 18 8.74 -20.61 0.20
C ALA A 18 10.04 -19.84 -0.13
N ARG A 19 10.83 -20.30 -1.12
CA ARG A 19 12.06 -19.63 -1.57
C ARG A 19 11.81 -18.48 -2.55
N VAL A 20 10.57 -18.33 -3.03
CA VAL A 20 10.16 -17.20 -3.88
C VAL A 20 10.31 -15.90 -3.09
N THR A 21 10.82 -14.86 -3.74
CA THR A 21 11.03 -13.56 -3.09
C THR A 21 9.77 -12.70 -3.16
N VAL A 22 9.67 -11.72 -2.26
CA VAL A 22 8.60 -10.71 -2.33
C VAL A 22 8.70 -9.91 -3.63
N ARG A 23 9.89 -9.71 -4.20
CA ARG A 23 10.05 -9.03 -5.50
C ARG A 23 9.35 -9.79 -6.63
N ASP A 24 9.52 -11.10 -6.70
CA ASP A 24 8.97 -11.91 -7.79
C ASP A 24 7.44 -11.89 -7.75
N LEU A 25 6.85 -12.17 -6.58
CA LEU A 25 5.40 -12.08 -6.40
C LEU A 25 4.89 -10.64 -6.51
N GLY A 26 5.67 -9.66 -6.07
CA GLY A 26 5.28 -8.26 -6.14
C GLY A 26 5.13 -7.75 -7.57
N ARG A 27 6.01 -8.19 -8.48
CA ARG A 27 5.90 -7.88 -9.91
C ARG A 27 4.64 -8.48 -10.53
N GLU A 28 4.41 -9.77 -10.28
CA GLU A 28 3.22 -10.47 -10.76
C GLU A 28 1.95 -9.81 -10.23
N TRP A 29 1.91 -9.52 -8.93
CA TRP A 29 0.78 -8.87 -8.27
C TRP A 29 0.51 -7.48 -8.87
N LEU A 30 1.53 -6.68 -9.18
CA LEU A 30 1.35 -5.38 -9.81
C LEU A 30 0.76 -5.52 -11.23
N THR A 31 1.26 -6.46 -12.04
CA THR A 31 0.72 -6.73 -13.38
C THR A 31 -0.76 -7.17 -13.32
N GLN A 32 -1.13 -8.00 -12.34
CA GLN A 32 -2.53 -8.37 -12.12
C GLN A 32 -3.40 -7.14 -11.76
N ARG A 33 -2.86 -6.20 -10.98
CA ARG A 33 -3.57 -4.94 -10.65
C ARG A 33 -3.70 -4.00 -11.85
N GLU A 34 -2.71 -3.96 -12.74
CA GLU A 34 -2.78 -3.22 -14.01
C GLU A 34 -3.96 -3.68 -14.87
N GLY A 35 -4.24 -4.99 -14.90
CA GLY A 35 -5.36 -5.55 -15.69
C GLY A 35 -6.75 -5.23 -15.14
N VAL A 36 -6.88 -4.86 -13.87
CA VAL A 36 -8.19 -4.67 -13.19
C VAL A 36 -8.44 -3.21 -12.82
N LEU A 37 -7.40 -2.41 -12.59
CA LEU A 37 -7.52 -1.03 -12.13
C LEU A 37 -7.34 -0.02 -13.27
N LYS A 38 -8.01 1.13 -13.15
CA LYS A 38 -7.78 2.26 -14.06
C LYS A 38 -6.32 2.74 -13.96
N PRO A 39 -5.69 3.21 -15.05
CA PRO A 39 -4.29 3.65 -15.04
C PRO A 39 -3.94 4.68 -13.96
N SER A 40 -4.88 5.60 -13.67
CA SER A 40 -4.71 6.61 -12.61
C SER A 40 -4.62 6.03 -11.19
N SER A 41 -5.20 4.86 -10.96
CA SER A 41 -5.15 4.13 -9.69
C SER A 41 -3.92 3.23 -9.57
N VAL A 42 -3.36 2.82 -10.71
CA VAL A 42 -2.17 1.97 -10.75
C VAL A 42 -0.89 2.76 -10.47
N ARG A 43 -0.75 3.97 -11.04
CA ARG A 43 0.45 4.80 -10.87
C ARG A 43 0.88 4.97 -9.39
N PRO A 44 -0.03 5.31 -8.45
CA PRO A 44 0.32 5.40 -7.02
C PRO A 44 0.81 4.08 -6.42
N LEU A 45 0.34 2.92 -6.92
CA LEU A 45 0.80 1.61 -6.46
C LEU A 45 2.25 1.36 -6.87
N HIS A 46 2.61 1.60 -8.14
CA HIS A 46 3.99 1.43 -8.60
C HIS A 46 4.95 2.38 -7.88
N SER A 47 4.55 3.64 -7.69
CA SER A 47 5.37 4.60 -6.95
C SER A 47 5.58 4.14 -5.50
N ALA A 48 4.54 3.68 -4.82
CA ALA A 48 4.66 3.22 -3.44
C ALA A 48 5.46 1.90 -3.33
N TRP A 49 5.29 0.98 -4.29
CA TRP A 49 6.07 -0.25 -4.40
C TRP A 49 7.57 0.06 -4.52
N LYS A 50 7.97 0.83 -5.54
CA LYS A 50 9.37 1.16 -5.80
C LYS A 50 10.02 1.94 -4.66
N LYS A 51 9.26 2.86 -4.04
CA LYS A 51 9.79 3.75 -3.00
C LYS A 51 9.88 3.11 -1.62
N HIS A 52 8.91 2.27 -1.26
CA HIS A 52 8.74 1.82 0.13
C HIS A 52 8.82 0.31 0.32
N VAL A 53 8.27 -0.48 -0.62
CA VAL A 53 8.12 -1.93 -0.43
C VAL A 53 9.32 -2.68 -0.96
N GLU A 54 9.65 -2.48 -2.25
CA GLU A 54 10.76 -3.20 -2.91
C GLU A 54 12.12 -3.04 -2.22
N PRO A 55 12.53 -1.82 -1.76
CA PRO A 55 13.83 -1.66 -1.13
C PRO A 55 13.99 -2.45 0.18
N GLN A 56 12.91 -2.61 0.94
CA GLN A 56 12.96 -3.25 2.26
C GLN A 56 12.66 -4.76 2.21
N TRP A 57 11.71 -5.15 1.36
CA TRP A 57 11.14 -6.49 1.35
C TRP A 57 11.52 -7.30 0.12
N GLY A 58 11.93 -6.65 -0.98
CA GLY A 58 12.06 -7.30 -2.28
C GLY A 58 13.00 -8.51 -2.30
N SER A 59 14.12 -8.47 -1.58
CA SER A 59 15.09 -9.57 -1.49
C SER A 59 14.73 -10.65 -0.47
N ARG A 60 13.70 -10.42 0.37
CA ARG A 60 13.29 -11.36 1.42
C ARG A 60 12.45 -12.48 0.81
N THR A 61 12.65 -13.70 1.32
CA THR A 61 11.79 -14.85 1.02
C THR A 61 10.49 -14.75 1.81
N LEU A 62 9.43 -15.40 1.35
CA LEU A 62 8.11 -15.34 2.00
C LEU A 62 8.12 -15.94 3.42
N ALA A 63 8.93 -16.97 3.66
CA ALA A 63 9.03 -17.63 4.96
C ALA A 63 9.76 -16.80 6.04
N ASN A 64 10.62 -15.86 5.65
CA ASN A 64 11.48 -15.12 6.58
C ASN A 64 11.00 -13.68 6.81
N ASN A 65 9.72 -13.54 7.18
CA ASN A 65 9.14 -12.25 7.53
C ASN A 65 8.44 -12.35 8.89
N ARG A 66 8.75 -11.45 9.83
CA ARG A 66 8.09 -11.40 11.13
C ARG A 66 7.10 -10.24 11.20
N HIS A 67 6.00 -10.46 11.91
CA HIS A 67 5.00 -9.42 12.16
C HIS A 67 5.60 -8.17 12.82
N SER A 68 6.52 -8.36 13.78
CA SER A 68 7.24 -7.26 14.43
C SER A 68 8.09 -6.42 13.47
N GLU A 69 8.70 -7.03 12.46
CA GLU A 69 9.45 -6.32 11.43
C GLU A 69 8.52 -5.49 10.54
N VAL A 70 7.34 -6.03 10.20
CA VAL A 70 6.33 -5.27 9.45
C VAL A 70 5.86 -4.06 10.26
N GLN A 71 5.61 -4.24 11.56
CA GLN A 71 5.22 -3.15 12.44
C GLN A 71 6.31 -2.07 12.54
N ALA A 72 7.57 -2.47 12.72
CA ALA A 72 8.71 -1.55 12.77
C ALA A 72 8.87 -0.78 11.45
N TRP A 73 8.74 -1.47 10.31
CA TRP A 73 8.80 -0.85 8.99
C TRP A 73 7.66 0.14 8.75
N VAL A 74 6.42 -0.21 9.09
CA VAL A 74 5.29 0.72 8.98
C VAL A 74 5.53 1.99 9.78
N SER A 75 6.10 1.88 10.98
CA SER A 75 6.44 3.02 11.83
C SER A 75 7.60 3.86 11.29
N SER A 76 8.49 3.29 10.47
CA SER A 76 9.65 4.01 9.92
C SER A 76 9.36 4.77 8.62
N ILE A 77 8.22 4.53 7.96
CA ILE A 77 7.86 5.21 6.73
C ILE A 77 7.58 6.69 7.01
N ALA A 78 8.46 7.56 6.51
CA ALA A 78 8.22 9.00 6.50
C ALA A 78 7.07 9.35 5.52
N GLY A 79 5.95 9.83 6.05
CA GLY A 79 4.82 10.29 5.24
C GLY A 79 3.49 10.32 5.99
N GLY A 80 2.45 10.81 5.32
CA GLY A 80 1.09 10.82 5.86
C GLY A 80 0.46 9.43 5.93
N SER A 81 -0.62 9.30 6.70
CA SER A 81 -1.38 8.05 6.91
C SER A 81 -1.74 7.32 5.61
N THR A 82 -2.08 8.07 4.55
CA THR A 82 -2.37 7.53 3.21
C THR A 82 -1.17 6.82 2.58
N THR A 83 0.03 7.39 2.71
CA THR A 83 1.26 6.81 2.15
C THR A 83 1.62 5.52 2.88
N VAL A 84 1.63 5.57 4.22
CA VAL A 84 1.93 4.41 5.07
C VAL A 84 0.97 3.27 4.79
N ARG A 85 -0.34 3.56 4.78
CA ARG A 85 -1.38 2.56 4.50
C ARG A 85 -1.30 1.98 3.09
N ARG A 86 -0.92 2.79 2.09
CA ARG A 86 -0.72 2.30 0.73
C ARG A 86 0.45 1.34 0.65
N ALA A 87 1.60 1.72 1.20
CA ALA A 87 2.79 0.87 1.22
C ALA A 87 2.51 -0.46 1.95
N HIS A 88 1.91 -0.39 3.14
CA HIS A 88 1.46 -1.56 3.88
C HIS A 88 0.47 -2.42 3.09
N GLY A 89 -0.54 -1.80 2.48
CA GLY A 89 -1.56 -2.48 1.70
C GLY A 89 -1.00 -3.26 0.51
N ILE A 90 0.07 -2.76 -0.11
CA ILE A 90 0.77 -3.48 -1.18
C ILE A 90 1.45 -4.74 -0.61
N LEU A 91 2.24 -4.60 0.46
CA LEU A 91 2.89 -5.77 1.09
C LEU A 91 1.87 -6.79 1.57
N ALA A 92 0.82 -6.36 2.26
CA ALA A 92 -0.25 -7.22 2.71
C ALA A 92 -0.92 -7.93 1.53
N GLY A 93 -1.25 -7.20 0.45
CA GLY A 93 -1.88 -7.77 -0.74
C GLY A 93 -1.03 -8.83 -1.45
N ILE A 94 0.30 -8.64 -1.49
CA ILE A 94 1.24 -9.64 -2.04
C ILE A 94 1.24 -10.89 -1.17
N LEU A 95 1.30 -10.73 0.16
CA LEU A 95 1.27 -11.86 1.08
C LEU A 95 -0.10 -12.55 1.11
N ASP A 96 -1.21 -11.85 0.87
CA ASP A 96 -2.53 -12.47 0.70
C ASP A 96 -2.59 -13.35 -0.55
N ALA A 97 -1.99 -12.89 -1.66
CA ALA A 97 -1.89 -13.70 -2.87
C ALA A 97 -1.05 -14.96 -2.60
N ALA A 98 0.05 -14.84 -1.86
CA ALA A 98 0.86 -15.98 -1.45
C ALA A 98 0.09 -16.98 -0.54
N VAL A 99 -0.76 -16.48 0.37
CA VAL A 99 -1.66 -17.33 1.18
C VAL A 99 -2.69 -18.03 0.30
N SER A 100 -3.29 -17.30 -0.65
CA SER A 100 -4.30 -17.86 -1.57
C SER A 100 -3.71 -18.97 -2.46
N ASP A 101 -2.47 -18.79 -2.89
CA ASP A 101 -1.67 -19.79 -3.61
C ASP A 101 -1.13 -20.92 -2.71
N ARG A 102 -1.43 -20.91 -1.41
CA ARG A 102 -0.94 -21.86 -0.40
C ARG A 102 0.60 -21.93 -0.31
N ARG A 103 1.29 -20.83 -0.63
CA ARG A 103 2.76 -20.70 -0.53
C ARG A 103 3.22 -20.35 0.89
N ILE A 104 2.35 -19.77 1.69
CA ILE A 104 2.55 -19.50 3.12
C ILE A 104 1.25 -19.77 3.87
N GLY A 105 1.36 -20.18 5.13
CA GLY A 105 0.20 -20.48 5.97
C GLY A 105 -0.60 -19.25 6.43
N ARG A 106 0.12 -18.16 6.74
CA ARG A 106 -0.51 -16.91 7.20
C ARG A 106 0.17 -15.67 6.66
N ASN A 107 -0.60 -14.61 6.53
CA ASN A 107 -0.09 -13.28 6.17
C ASN A 107 0.35 -12.51 7.43
N VAL A 108 1.67 -12.40 7.62
CA VAL A 108 2.27 -11.70 8.77
C VAL A 108 2.07 -10.18 8.77
N ALA A 109 1.66 -9.60 7.65
CA ALA A 109 1.38 -8.18 7.54
C ALA A 109 -0.06 -7.81 7.94
N ARG A 110 -0.92 -8.79 8.24
CA ARG A 110 -2.24 -8.52 8.84
C ARG A 110 -2.09 -8.13 10.32
N ASP A 111 -3.10 -7.44 10.83
CA ASP A 111 -3.19 -6.96 12.23
C ASP A 111 -2.09 -5.99 12.69
N VAL A 112 -1.38 -5.38 11.74
CA VAL A 112 -0.38 -4.35 12.02
C VAL A 112 -1.09 -3.05 12.40
N LYS A 113 -0.60 -2.38 13.45
CA LYS A 113 -1.11 -1.06 13.87
C LYS A 113 -0.67 -0.02 12.86
N LEU A 114 -1.63 0.50 12.11
CA LEU A 114 -1.45 1.56 11.12
C LEU A 114 -1.76 2.93 11.72
N PRO A 115 -1.13 4.00 11.22
CA PRO A 115 -1.51 5.35 11.62
C PRO A 115 -3.00 5.56 11.37
N SER A 116 -3.65 6.22 12.34
CA SER A 116 -5.04 6.63 12.21
C SER A 116 -5.21 7.40 10.90
N LYS A 117 -6.33 7.17 10.22
CA LYS A 117 -6.73 8.09 9.14
C LYS A 117 -6.91 9.42 9.84
N SER A 118 -5.97 10.36 9.64
CA SER A 118 -6.18 11.72 10.12
C SER A 118 -7.55 12.12 9.60
N ARG A 119 -8.43 12.53 10.52
CA ARG A 119 -9.69 13.20 10.14
C ARG A 119 -9.26 14.24 9.14
N ALA A 120 -9.70 14.11 7.88
CA ALA A 120 -9.17 14.84 6.75
C ALA A 120 -8.84 16.25 7.22
N ALA A 121 -7.55 16.62 7.25
CA ALA A 121 -7.09 17.88 7.84
C ALA A 121 -8.12 18.93 7.43
N ALA A 122 -8.78 19.55 8.43
CA ALA A 122 -10.06 20.22 8.24
C ALA A 122 -10.04 20.95 6.91
N ARG A 123 -10.81 20.45 5.93
CA ARG A 123 -10.72 20.99 4.57
C ARG A 123 -11.16 22.45 4.68
N HIS A 124 -10.21 23.37 4.61
CA HIS A 124 -10.49 24.79 4.66
C HIS A 124 -11.05 25.19 3.30
N TYR A 125 -12.38 25.17 3.19
CA TYR A 125 -13.07 25.65 2.02
C TYR A 125 -13.02 27.18 2.00
N LEU A 126 -12.71 27.76 0.84
CA LEU A 126 -12.70 29.21 0.67
C LEU A 126 -14.13 29.73 0.69
N THR A 127 -14.37 30.85 1.39
CA THR A 127 -15.59 31.64 1.23
C THR A 127 -15.59 32.33 -0.14
N HIS A 128 -16.75 32.81 -0.61
CA HIS A 128 -16.83 33.57 -1.86
C HIS A 128 -15.88 34.78 -1.87
N GLN A 129 -15.77 35.49 -0.74
CA GLN A 129 -14.85 36.61 -0.57
C GLN A 129 -13.39 36.18 -0.71
N GLN A 130 -13.02 35.02 -0.14
CA GLN A 130 -11.66 34.48 -0.25
C GLN A 130 -11.35 33.99 -1.67
N VAL A 131 -12.34 33.43 -2.39
CA VAL A 131 -12.20 33.07 -3.82
C VAL A 131 -11.95 34.32 -4.65
N GLN A 132 -12.71 35.40 -4.42
CA GLN A 132 -12.52 36.65 -5.14
C GLN A 132 -11.13 37.25 -4.84
N LEU A 133 -10.72 37.29 -3.58
CA LEU A 133 -9.39 37.74 -3.17
C LEU A 133 -8.28 36.94 -3.86
N LEU A 134 -8.43 35.62 -3.96
CA LEU A 134 -7.49 34.76 -4.67
C LEU A 134 -7.43 35.09 -6.16
N ALA A 135 -8.58 35.30 -6.81
CA ALA A 135 -8.66 35.67 -8.21
C ALA A 135 -7.96 37.01 -8.48
N ASP A 136 -8.21 38.03 -7.65
CA ASP A 136 -7.61 39.36 -7.79
C ASP A 136 -6.08 39.38 -7.66
N LYS A 137 -5.50 38.37 -6.96
CA LYS A 137 -4.06 38.20 -6.79
C LYS A 137 -3.44 37.18 -7.75
N ALA A 138 -4.25 36.44 -8.50
CA ALA A 138 -3.76 35.43 -9.43
C ALA A 138 -3.30 36.07 -10.75
N ARG A 139 -2.25 35.50 -11.34
CA ARG A 139 -1.85 35.84 -12.72
C ARG A 139 -2.98 35.55 -13.73
N HIS A 140 -3.81 34.55 -13.43
CA HIS A 140 -4.94 34.12 -14.25
C HIS A 140 -6.20 34.02 -13.38
N PRO A 141 -7.04 35.07 -13.32
CA PRO A 141 -8.25 35.09 -12.47
C PRO A 141 -9.37 34.18 -13.00
N THR A 142 -9.55 34.09 -14.32
CA THR A 142 -10.65 33.33 -14.94
C THR A 142 -10.66 31.85 -14.54
N PRO A 143 -9.53 31.11 -14.58
CA PRO A 143 -9.51 29.72 -14.10
C PRO A 143 -9.88 29.56 -12.63
N VAL A 144 -9.50 30.52 -11.76
CA VAL A 144 -9.83 30.48 -10.33
C VAL A 144 -11.34 30.56 -10.14
N LEU A 145 -11.99 31.56 -10.75
CA LEU A 145 -13.43 31.76 -10.67
C LEU A 145 -14.18 30.59 -11.31
N PHE A 146 -13.74 30.14 -12.49
CA PHE A 146 -14.36 29.02 -13.20
C PHE A 146 -14.35 27.75 -12.36
N LEU A 147 -13.20 27.35 -11.81
CA LEU A 147 -13.09 26.13 -10.99
C LEU A 147 -13.88 26.25 -9.68
N ALA A 148 -13.90 27.44 -9.06
CA ALA A 148 -14.62 27.68 -7.81
C ALA A 148 -16.15 27.59 -7.97
N TYR A 149 -16.70 28.10 -9.07
CA TYR A 149 -18.16 28.19 -9.27
C TYR A 149 -18.77 27.05 -10.07
N THR A 150 -17.98 26.33 -10.87
CA THR A 150 -18.49 25.21 -11.69
C THR A 150 -18.22 23.83 -11.08
N GLY A 151 -17.22 23.72 -10.19
CA GLY A 151 -16.85 22.44 -9.57
C GLY A 151 -16.19 21.43 -10.51
N LEU A 152 -15.80 21.85 -11.72
CA LEU A 152 -15.04 21.02 -12.66
C LEU A 152 -13.63 20.71 -12.13
N ARG A 153 -13.12 19.52 -12.44
CA ARG A 153 -11.83 18.99 -11.97
C ARG A 153 -10.95 18.53 -13.13
#